data_AF-A0A380FZS9-F1
#
_entry.id   AF-A0A380FZS9-F1
#
_cell.length_a   1.000
_cell.length_b   1.000
_cell.length_c   1.000
_cell.angle_alpha   90.00
_cell.angle_beta   90.00
_cell.angle_gamma   90.00
#
_symmetry.space_group_name_H-M   'P 1'
#
loop_
_entity.id
_entity.type
_entity.pdbx_description
1 polymer ?
#
loop_
_entity_poly.entity_id
_entity_poly.type
_entity_poly.pdbx_seq_one_letter_code
_entity_poly.pdbx_strand_id
1 'polypeptide(L)'
;MTYYHRVGKISFSKILFWFIRSYFLLILFISSFIMLPYMLTLNQSFLVFCLKVEILFFFGLILSFVLHEFMHIFFLKKDYGDIDVKVTFGWNKISIFPITPDINSNTIIKVAICPLIILFVLGISFFLIFLVTNIFLFKILSYIYLFHVINIIPPLGDGLMLIKGILKNIERR
;
A
#
# COMPACT_ATOMS: atom_id res chain seq x y z
N MET A 1 12.82 -8.80 6.35
CA MET A 1 13.41 -9.48 5.17
C MET A 1 13.90 -8.42 4.18
N THR A 2 15.02 -8.62 3.50
CA THR A 2 15.60 -7.62 2.58
C THR A 2 15.85 -8.23 1.21
N TYR A 3 15.46 -7.53 0.15
CA TYR A 3 15.68 -7.93 -1.24
C TYR A 3 16.40 -6.82 -2.00
N TYR A 4 17.28 -7.20 -2.92
CA TYR A 4 17.99 -6.29 -3.83
C TYR A 4 17.59 -6.62 -5.26
N HIS A 5 17.09 -5.61 -5.98
CA HIS A 5 16.69 -5.80 -7.37
C HIS A 5 16.76 -4.49 -8.16
N ARG A 6 17.01 -4.62 -9.48
CA ARG A 6 16.73 -3.53 -10.42
C ARG A 6 15.26 -3.18 -10.39
N VAL A 7 14.97 -1.90 -10.24
CA VAL A 7 13.62 -1.32 -10.22
C VAL A 7 12.80 -1.78 -11.42
N GLY A 8 13.42 -1.77 -12.61
CA GLY A 8 12.82 -2.17 -13.88
C GLY A 8 12.24 -3.59 -13.89
N LYS A 9 12.76 -4.48 -13.04
CA LYS A 9 12.34 -5.90 -12.97
C LYS A 9 11.30 -6.16 -11.87
N ILE A 10 10.87 -5.14 -11.13
CA ILE A 10 9.88 -5.30 -10.07
C ILE A 10 8.48 -5.13 -10.69
N SER A 11 7.67 -6.20 -10.59
CA SER A 11 6.27 -6.22 -10.99
C SER A 11 5.36 -6.14 -9.76
N PHE A 12 4.09 -5.77 -9.98
CA PHE A 12 3.06 -5.81 -8.94
C PHE A 12 2.96 -7.20 -8.27
N SER A 13 2.94 -8.26 -9.09
CA SER A 13 2.90 -9.65 -8.59
C SER A 13 4.08 -10.00 -7.69
N LYS A 14 5.26 -9.45 -7.97
CA LYS A 14 6.47 -9.68 -7.18
C LYS A 14 6.40 -9.00 -5.81
N ILE A 15 5.88 -7.77 -5.76
CA ILE A 15 5.65 -7.05 -4.50
C ILE A 15 4.57 -7.76 -3.68
N LEU A 16 3.45 -8.14 -4.30
CA LEU A 16 2.39 -8.89 -3.65
C LEU A 16 2.91 -10.20 -3.05
N PHE A 17 3.70 -10.97 -3.82
CA PHE A 17 4.33 -12.19 -3.34
C PHE A 17 5.27 -11.93 -2.16
N TRP A 18 6.13 -10.92 -2.23
CA TRP A 18 7.01 -10.58 -1.12
C TRP A 18 6.25 -10.12 0.13
N PHE A 19 5.16 -9.38 -0.05
CA PHE A 19 4.27 -8.96 1.05
C PHE A 19 3.68 -10.19 1.73
N ILE A 20 2.99 -11.05 0.96
CA ILE A 20 2.36 -12.26 1.48
C ILE A 20 3.40 -13.14 2.16
N ARG A 21 4.55 -13.37 1.53
CA ARG A 21 5.63 -14.20 2.11
C ARG A 21 6.15 -13.62 3.42
N SER A 22 6.33 -12.30 3.50
CA SER A 22 6.90 -11.65 4.69
C SER A 22 5.93 -11.64 5.87
N TYR A 23 4.62 -11.58 5.60
CA TYR A 23 3.57 -11.54 6.62
C TYR A 23 2.73 -12.81 6.68
N PHE A 24 3.19 -13.92 6.10
CA PHE A 24 2.38 -15.13 5.91
C PHE A 24 1.76 -15.65 7.20
N LEU A 25 2.56 -15.74 8.28
CA LEU A 25 2.07 -16.20 9.58
C LEU A 25 1.02 -15.26 10.19
N LEU A 26 1.20 -13.94 10.03
CA LEU A 26 0.25 -12.96 10.52
C LEU A 26 -1.07 -13.03 9.75
N ILE A 27 -0.99 -13.11 8.41
CA ILE A 27 -2.15 -13.27 7.52
C ILE A 27 -2.90 -14.56 7.88
N LEU A 28 -2.19 -15.67 8.01
CA LEU A 28 -2.78 -16.96 8.38
C LEU A 28 -3.49 -16.89 9.74
N PHE A 29 -2.86 -16.25 10.74
CA PHE A 29 -3.43 -16.12 12.08
C PHE A 29 -4.69 -15.24 12.08
N ILE A 30 -4.64 -14.09 11.42
CA ILE A 30 -5.78 -13.18 11.33
C ILE A 30 -6.94 -13.84 10.57
N SER A 31 -6.69 -14.47 9.42
CA SER A 31 -7.75 -15.14 8.66
C SER A 31 -8.35 -16.32 9.42
N SER A 32 -7.53 -17.10 10.13
CA SER A 32 -8.02 -18.18 11.00
C SER A 32 -8.89 -17.63 12.13
N PHE A 33 -8.49 -16.50 12.73
CA PHE A 33 -9.26 -15.84 13.77
C PHE A 33 -10.59 -15.28 13.25
N ILE A 34 -10.61 -14.68 12.04
CA ILE A 34 -11.84 -14.20 11.40
C ILE A 34 -12.82 -15.36 11.16
N MET A 35 -12.34 -16.53 10.75
CA MET A 35 -13.18 -17.70 10.46
C MET A 35 -13.60 -18.50 11.70
N LEU A 36 -12.96 -18.27 12.86
CA LEU A 36 -13.19 -19.02 14.10
C LEU A 36 -14.67 -19.03 14.55
N PRO A 37 -15.41 -17.89 14.55
CA PRO A 37 -16.82 -17.89 14.96
C PRO A 37 -17.69 -18.80 14.10
N TYR A 38 -17.43 -18.86 12.79
CA TYR A 38 -18.13 -19.77 11.88
C TYR A 38 -17.75 -21.23 12.17
N MET A 39 -16.46 -21.54 12.38
CA MET A 39 -16.03 -22.90 12.71
C MET A 39 -16.66 -23.44 14.00
N LEU A 40 -16.88 -22.57 15.00
CA LEU A 40 -17.48 -22.96 16.28
C LEU A 40 -19.01 -23.10 16.23
N THR A 41 -19.68 -22.36 15.35
CA THR A 41 -21.16 -22.31 15.32
C THR A 41 -21.78 -23.02 14.12
N LEU A 42 -21.01 -23.19 13.04
CA LEU A 42 -21.43 -23.68 11.72
C LEU A 42 -22.64 -22.94 11.11
N ASN A 43 -22.93 -21.73 11.59
CA ASN A 43 -24.07 -20.94 11.14
C ASN A 43 -23.73 -20.16 9.86
N GLN A 44 -24.60 -20.25 8.85
CA GLN A 44 -24.43 -19.56 7.57
C GLN A 44 -24.39 -18.03 7.70
N SER A 45 -25.11 -17.44 8.67
CA SER A 45 -25.06 -16.00 8.89
C SER A 45 -23.67 -15.53 9.31
N PHE A 46 -22.99 -16.31 10.17
CA PHE A 46 -21.61 -16.07 10.56
C PHE A 46 -20.66 -16.27 9.37
N LEU A 47 -20.88 -17.26 8.50
CA LEU A 47 -20.06 -17.42 7.30
C LEU A 47 -20.09 -16.17 6.41
N VAL A 48 -21.28 -15.64 6.11
CA VAL A 48 -21.42 -14.41 5.29
C VAL A 48 -20.74 -13.22 5.96
N PHE A 49 -20.84 -13.10 7.28
CA PHE A 49 -20.14 -12.06 8.04
C PHE A 49 -18.61 -12.22 7.95
N CYS A 50 -18.08 -13.41 8.23
CA CYS A 50 -16.66 -13.72 8.14
C CYS A 50 -16.10 -13.41 6.74
N LEU A 51 -16.81 -13.80 5.68
CA LEU A 51 -16.41 -13.51 4.30
C LEU A 51 -16.35 -11.99 4.02
N LYS A 52 -17.29 -11.20 4.53
CA LYS A 52 -17.23 -9.73 4.39
C LYS A 52 -16.00 -9.16 5.09
N VAL A 53 -15.67 -9.67 6.28
CA VAL A 53 -14.47 -9.24 7.03
C VAL A 53 -13.19 -9.67 6.32
N GLU A 54 -13.13 -10.87 5.76
CA GLU A 54 -11.99 -11.33 4.94
C GLU A 54 -11.80 -10.46 3.70
N ILE A 55 -12.89 -10.07 3.02
CA ILE A 55 -12.80 -9.15 1.87
C ILE A 55 -12.21 -7.81 2.32
N LEU A 56 -12.63 -7.27 3.46
CA LEU A 56 -12.05 -6.04 4.01
C LEU A 56 -10.57 -6.22 4.38
N PHE A 57 -10.19 -7.37 4.93
CA PHE A 57 -8.82 -7.66 5.29
C PHE A 57 -7.91 -7.74 4.05
N PHE A 58 -8.28 -8.54 3.05
CA PHE A 58 -7.49 -8.72 1.84
C PHE A 58 -7.53 -7.53 0.88
N PHE A 59 -8.72 -7.04 0.52
CA PHE A 59 -8.87 -5.96 -0.47
C PHE A 59 -8.79 -4.57 0.13
N GLY A 60 -9.21 -4.42 1.38
CA GLY A 60 -9.10 -3.17 2.12
C GLY A 60 -7.67 -2.98 2.60
N LEU A 61 -7.18 -3.81 3.51
CA LEU A 61 -5.87 -3.60 4.13
C LEU A 61 -4.72 -4.07 3.25
N ILE A 62 -4.60 -5.36 2.95
CA ILE A 62 -3.40 -5.89 2.28
C ILE A 62 -3.22 -5.27 0.89
N LEU A 63 -4.27 -5.26 0.07
CA LEU A 63 -4.18 -4.78 -1.31
C LEU A 63 -3.89 -3.27 -1.38
N SER A 64 -4.47 -2.45 -0.49
CA SER A 64 -4.22 -1.00 -0.51
C SER A 64 -2.75 -0.68 -0.21
N PHE A 65 -2.15 -1.32 0.80
CA PHE A 65 -0.72 -1.18 1.10
C PHE A 65 0.17 -1.70 -0.03
N VAL A 66 -0.14 -2.86 -0.61
CA VAL A 66 0.63 -3.39 -1.74
C VAL A 66 0.55 -2.46 -2.94
N LEU A 67 -0.63 -1.91 -3.22
CA LEU A 67 -0.84 -0.95 -4.31
C LEU A 67 -0.08 0.35 -4.05
N HIS A 68 -0.10 0.86 -2.81
CA HIS A 68 0.67 2.02 -2.39
C HIS A 68 2.17 1.86 -2.70
N GLU A 69 2.78 0.79 -2.16
CA GLU A 69 4.21 0.51 -2.34
C GLU A 69 4.56 0.20 -3.79
N PHE A 70 3.66 -0.47 -4.53
CA PHE A 70 3.85 -0.69 -5.94
C PHE A 70 3.88 0.61 -6.73
N MET A 71 3.00 1.57 -6.42
CA MET A 71 2.96 2.85 -7.11
C MET A 71 4.24 3.65 -6.87
N HIS A 72 4.83 3.59 -5.67
CA HIS A 72 6.16 4.15 -5.42
C HIS A 72 7.21 3.61 -6.40
N ILE A 73 7.26 2.28 -6.57
CA ILE A 73 8.16 1.63 -7.52
C ILE A 73 7.82 1.99 -8.96
N PHE A 74 6.54 2.01 -9.32
CA PHE A 74 6.08 2.31 -10.68
C PHE A 74 6.51 3.71 -11.12
N PHE A 75 6.33 4.71 -10.26
CA PHE A 75 6.75 6.08 -10.57
C PHE A 75 8.27 6.24 -10.58
N LEU A 76 8.99 5.54 -9.70
CA LEU A 76 10.45 5.53 -9.71
C LEU A 76 11.00 4.86 -10.97
N LYS A 77 10.40 3.74 -11.38
CA LYS A 77 10.79 2.96 -12.57
C LYS A 77 10.74 3.77 -13.85
N LYS A 78 9.83 4.73 -13.95
CA LYS A 78 9.65 5.56 -15.15
C LYS A 78 10.93 6.31 -15.54
N ASP A 79 11.62 6.86 -14.54
CA ASP A 79 12.79 7.71 -14.76
C ASP A 79 14.10 7.01 -14.35
N TYR A 80 14.03 5.94 -13.55
CA TYR A 80 15.17 5.25 -12.96
C TYR A 80 15.04 3.72 -13.05
N GLY A 81 14.61 3.17 -14.19
CA GLY A 81 14.39 1.72 -14.34
C GLY A 81 15.64 0.85 -14.11
N ASP A 82 16.83 1.37 -14.41
CA ASP A 82 18.09 0.62 -14.33
C ASP A 82 18.77 0.67 -12.97
N ILE A 83 18.27 1.47 -12.02
CA ILE A 83 18.86 1.54 -10.69
C ILE A 83 18.49 0.32 -9.85
N ASP A 84 19.39 -0.04 -8.94
CA ASP A 84 19.08 -1.02 -7.90
C ASP A 84 18.35 -0.34 -6.73
N VAL A 85 17.31 -1.02 -6.26
CA VAL A 85 16.61 -0.69 -5.02
C VAL A 85 16.79 -1.80 -4.01
N LYS A 86 16.91 -1.38 -2.75
CA LYS A 86 16.82 -2.22 -1.57
C LYS A 86 15.39 -2.16 -1.05
N VAL A 87 14.68 -3.28 -1.11
CA VAL A 87 13.34 -3.42 -0.54
C VAL A 87 13.46 -4.09 0.83
N THR A 88 13.14 -3.37 1.89
CA THR A 88 13.16 -3.87 3.26
C THR A 88 11.75 -4.03 3.80
N PHE A 89 11.45 -5.22 4.29
CA PHE A 89 10.24 -5.55 5.03
C PHE A 89 10.58 -5.53 6.53
N GLY A 90 10.09 -4.50 7.22
CA GLY A 90 10.07 -4.41 8.68
C GLY A 90 8.76 -4.93 9.26
N TRP A 91 8.63 -4.91 10.59
CA TRP A 91 7.42 -5.41 11.25
C TRP A 91 6.16 -4.62 10.85
N ASN A 92 6.29 -3.30 10.67
CA ASN A 92 5.16 -2.40 10.43
C ASN A 92 5.27 -1.60 9.12
N LYS A 93 6.30 -1.84 8.30
CA LYS A 93 6.51 -1.07 7.06
C LYS A 93 7.27 -1.86 6.02
N ILE A 94 6.94 -1.58 4.77
CA ILE A 94 7.78 -1.84 3.61
C ILE A 94 8.48 -0.54 3.32
N SER A 95 9.75 -0.61 2.94
CA SER A 95 10.49 0.58 2.57
C SER A 95 11.39 0.24 1.40
N ILE A 96 11.26 1.03 0.34
CA ILE A 96 12.01 0.88 -0.90
C ILE A 96 13.04 1.99 -0.95
N PHE A 97 14.30 1.61 -0.81
CA PHE A 97 15.41 2.55 -0.79
C PHE A 97 16.19 2.45 -2.11
N PRO A 98 16.22 3.51 -2.92
CA PRO A 98 17.14 3.57 -4.03
C PRO A 98 18.57 3.59 -3.52
N ILE A 99 19.43 2.77 -4.13
CA ILE A 99 20.84 2.66 -3.73
C ILE A 99 21.65 3.82 -4.32
N THR A 100 21.13 4.48 -5.36
CA THR A 100 21.75 5.67 -5.97
C THR A 100 21.36 6.97 -5.24
N PRO A 101 22.31 7.81 -4.83
CA PRO A 101 22.03 9.05 -4.10
C PRO A 101 21.42 10.18 -4.96
N ASP A 102 21.56 10.11 -6.29
CA ASP A 102 21.24 11.23 -7.19
C ASP A 102 19.88 11.17 -7.89
N ILE A 103 18.83 10.83 -7.13
CA ILE A 103 17.47 10.97 -7.65
C ILE A 103 17.07 12.45 -7.67
N ASN A 104 16.47 12.89 -8.77
CA ASN A 104 15.98 14.25 -8.96
C ASN A 104 14.90 14.62 -7.92
N SER A 105 14.92 15.84 -7.40
CA SER A 105 13.94 16.35 -6.44
C SER A 105 12.50 16.19 -6.95
N ASN A 106 12.26 16.52 -8.22
CA ASN A 106 10.94 16.37 -8.85
C ASN A 106 10.45 14.92 -8.85
N THR A 107 11.34 13.96 -9.11
CA THR A 107 10.97 12.54 -9.06
C THR A 107 10.67 12.11 -7.63
N ILE A 108 11.44 12.56 -6.63
CA ILE A 108 11.17 12.26 -5.21
C ILE A 108 9.77 12.78 -4.81
N ILE A 109 9.46 14.04 -5.14
CA ILE A 109 8.16 14.66 -4.83
C ILE A 109 7.02 13.90 -5.53
N LYS A 110 7.20 13.56 -6.81
CA LYS A 110 6.21 12.80 -7.58
C LYS A 110 5.96 11.41 -7.01
N VAL A 111 7.03 10.68 -6.67
CA VAL A 111 6.94 9.36 -6.05
C VAL A 111 6.22 9.47 -4.70
N ALA A 112 6.39 10.55 -3.93
CA ALA A 112 5.69 10.73 -2.65
C ALA A 112 4.18 11.02 -2.81
N ILE A 113 3.81 11.86 -3.77
CA ILE A 113 2.44 12.38 -3.88
C ILE A 113 1.54 11.50 -4.75
N CYS A 114 2.04 11.02 -5.91
CA CYS A 114 1.18 10.36 -6.89
C CYS A 114 0.50 9.07 -6.40
N PRO A 115 1.16 8.18 -5.63
CA PRO A 115 0.50 7.02 -5.03
C PRO A 115 -0.73 7.42 -4.19
N LEU A 116 -0.59 8.46 -3.36
CA LEU A 116 -1.65 8.93 -2.48
C LEU A 116 -2.82 9.53 -3.25
N ILE A 117 -2.56 10.29 -4.32
CA ILE A 117 -3.62 10.81 -5.19
C ILE A 117 -4.42 9.66 -5.83
N ILE A 118 -3.73 8.61 -6.32
CA ILE A 118 -4.40 7.46 -6.93
C ILE A 118 -5.26 6.73 -5.91
N LEU A 119 -4.75 6.46 -4.71
CA LEU A 119 -5.51 5.82 -3.64
C LEU A 119 -6.70 6.68 -3.19
N PHE A 120 -6.53 8.00 -3.14
CA PHE A 120 -7.61 8.93 -2.84
C PHE A 120 -8.73 8.87 -3.88
N VAL A 121 -8.38 8.87 -5.18
CA VAL A 121 -9.36 8.73 -6.27
C VAL A 121 -10.08 7.37 -6.20
N LEU A 122 -9.37 6.29 -5.90
CA LEU A 122 -9.98 4.97 -5.68
C LEU A 122 -10.93 4.97 -4.48
N GLY A 123 -10.53 5.62 -3.39
CA GLY A 123 -11.37 5.80 -2.20
C GLY A 123 -12.67 6.55 -2.51
N ILE A 124 -12.59 7.69 -3.21
CA ILE A 124 -13.77 8.42 -3.68
C ILE A 124 -14.64 7.54 -4.57
N SER A 125 -14.03 6.79 -5.48
CA SER A 125 -14.78 5.90 -6.39
C SER A 125 -15.58 4.85 -5.62
N PHE A 126 -14.99 4.22 -4.60
CA PHE A 126 -15.71 3.30 -3.71
C PHE A 126 -16.83 4.01 -2.92
N PHE A 127 -16.61 5.25 -2.48
CA PHE A 127 -17.63 6.03 -1.80
C PHE A 127 -18.84 6.31 -2.70
N LEU A 128 -18.60 6.69 -3.96
CA LEU A 128 -19.65 6.91 -4.94
C LEU A 128 -20.44 5.62 -5.23
N ILE A 129 -19.75 4.48 -5.36
CA ILE A 129 -20.40 3.17 -5.51
C ILE A 129 -21.26 2.85 -4.28
N PHE A 130 -20.77 3.17 -3.07
CA PHE A 130 -21.56 3.02 -1.85
C PHE A 130 -22.85 3.87 -1.89
N LEU A 131 -22.79 5.13 -2.32
CA LEU A 131 -23.99 5.98 -2.40
C LEU A 131 -25.07 5.41 -3.32
N VAL A 132 -24.67 4.74 -4.41
CA VAL A 132 -25.61 4.15 -5.38
C VAL A 132 -26.12 2.79 -4.91
N THR A 133 -25.25 1.94 -4.38
CA THR A 133 -25.58 0.54 -4.05
C THR A 133 -26.06 0.34 -2.62
N ASN A 134 -25.77 1.29 -1.72
CA ASN A 134 -25.95 1.20 -0.27
C ASN A 134 -25.26 -0.02 0.37
N ILE A 135 -24.24 -0.59 -0.28
CA ILE A 135 -23.48 -1.72 0.25
C ILE A 135 -22.40 -1.19 1.20
N PHE A 136 -22.59 -1.42 2.50
CA PHE A 136 -21.70 -0.93 3.56
C PHE A 136 -20.21 -1.32 3.40
N LEU A 137 -19.93 -2.45 2.74
CA LEU A 137 -18.57 -2.89 2.41
C LEU A 137 -17.77 -1.81 1.65
N PHE A 138 -18.40 -1.18 0.64
CA PHE A 138 -17.75 -0.13 -0.15
C PHE A 138 -17.49 1.14 0.66
N LYS A 139 -18.32 1.44 1.66
CA LYS A 139 -18.09 2.56 2.59
C LYS A 139 -16.80 2.36 3.38
N ILE A 140 -16.60 1.16 3.93
CA ILE A 140 -15.39 0.84 4.69
C ILE A 140 -14.16 0.85 3.76
N LEU A 141 -14.24 0.21 2.59
CA LEU A 141 -13.14 0.21 1.62
C LEU A 141 -12.75 1.64 1.23
N SER A 142 -13.73 2.51 0.95
CA SER A 142 -13.50 3.93 0.71
C SER A 142 -12.65 4.56 1.82
N TYR A 143 -13.05 4.40 3.08
CA TYR A 143 -12.32 4.99 4.20
C TYR A 143 -10.89 4.46 4.33
N ILE A 144 -10.67 3.16 4.12
CA ILE A 144 -9.32 2.57 4.16
C ILE A 144 -8.41 3.21 3.09
N TYR A 145 -8.91 3.37 1.86
CA TYR A 145 -8.13 3.96 0.77
C TYR A 145 -7.90 5.46 0.97
N LEU A 146 -8.92 6.20 1.44
CA LEU A 146 -8.80 7.62 1.77
C LEU A 146 -7.81 7.87 2.93
N PHE A 147 -7.75 6.97 3.91
CA PHE A 147 -6.88 7.10 5.08
C PHE A 147 -5.39 7.16 4.70
N HIS A 148 -4.99 6.60 3.55
CA HIS A 148 -3.60 6.65 3.09
C HIS A 148 -3.08 8.06 2.90
N VAL A 149 -3.95 9.04 2.61
CA VAL A 149 -3.55 10.46 2.45
C VAL A 149 -2.85 11.01 3.69
N ILE A 150 -3.14 10.46 4.88
CA ILE A 150 -2.46 10.86 6.12
C ILE A 150 -0.93 10.67 6.02
N ASN A 151 -0.44 9.73 5.22
CA ASN A 151 1.00 9.51 5.03
C ASN A 151 1.74 10.72 4.44
N ILE A 152 1.05 11.68 3.83
CA ILE A 152 1.68 12.92 3.33
C ILE A 152 2.10 13.87 4.44
N ILE A 153 1.52 13.75 5.63
CA ILE A 153 1.73 14.67 6.76
C ILE A 153 3.07 14.30 7.43
N PRO A 154 4.08 15.19 7.46
CA PRO A 154 5.30 14.94 8.19
C PRO A 154 5.05 14.75 9.70
N PRO A 155 5.76 13.83 10.39
CA PRO A 155 6.91 13.04 9.95
C PRO A 155 6.54 11.64 9.40
N LEU A 156 5.34 11.44 8.86
CA LEU A 156 4.90 10.16 8.32
C LEU A 156 5.58 9.84 6.98
N GLY A 157 5.55 8.56 6.58
CA GLY A 157 6.39 7.96 5.54
C GLY A 157 6.60 8.82 4.29
N ASP A 158 5.52 9.12 3.56
CA ASP A 158 5.61 9.90 2.31
C ASP A 158 5.86 11.38 2.57
N GLY A 159 5.41 11.91 3.71
CA GLY A 159 5.70 13.27 4.16
C GLY A 159 7.20 13.51 4.36
N LEU A 160 7.95 12.54 4.89
CA LEU A 160 9.42 12.62 4.98
C LEU A 160 10.06 12.61 3.59
N MET A 161 9.55 11.80 2.67
CA MET A 161 10.05 11.77 1.29
C MET A 161 9.74 13.08 0.56
N LEU A 162 8.57 13.67 0.81
CA LEU A 162 8.19 14.98 0.30
C LEU A 162 9.13 16.08 0.81
N ILE A 163 9.38 16.15 2.13
CA ILE A 163 10.34 17.11 2.71
C ILE A 163 11.72 16.94 2.07
N LYS A 164 12.20 15.70 1.96
CA LYS A 164 13.50 15.42 1.32
C LYS A 164 13.55 15.93 -0.12
N GLY A 165 12.47 15.73 -0.88
CA GLY A 165 12.35 16.25 -2.23
C GLY A 165 12.37 17.78 -2.30
N ILE A 166 11.66 18.45 -1.38
CA ILE A 166 11.61 19.92 -1.28
C ILE A 166 12.99 20.49 -0.92
N LEU A 167 13.63 19.96 0.13
CA LEU A 167 14.96 20.41 0.57
C LEU A 167 16.00 20.27 -0.55
N LYS A 168 16.03 19.12 -1.24
CA LYS A 168 16.94 18.90 -2.38
C LYS A 168 16.67 19.86 -3.55
N ASN A 169 15.44 20.33 -3.71
CA ASN A 169 15.10 21.33 -4.72
C ASN A 169 15.62 22.72 -4.36
N ILE A 170 15.62 23.06 -3.06
CA ILE A 170 16.13 24.32 -2.54
C ILE A 170 17.66 24.36 -2.67
N GLU A 171 18.36 23.28 -2.32
CA GLU A 171 19.84 23.19 -2.42
C GLU A 171 20.39 23.31 -3.85
N ARG A 172 19.56 23.05 -4.87
CA ARG A 172 19.93 23.18 -6.29
C ARG A 172 19.74 24.58 -6.86
N ARG A 173 19.08 25.50 -6.13
CA ARG A 173 18.91 26.91 -6.50
C ARG A 173 19.98 27.76 -5.85
#